data_AF-A0A7S2RD51-F1
#
_entry.id   AF-A0A7S2RD51-F1
#
_cell.length_a   1.000
_cell.length_b   1.000
_cell.length_c   1.000
_cell.angle_alpha   90.00
_cell.angle_beta   90.00
_cell.angle_gamma   90.00
#
_symmetry.space_group_name_H-M   'P 1'
#
loop_
_entity.id
_entity.type
_entity.pdbx_description
1 polymer ?
#
loop_
_entity_poly.entity_id
_entity_poly.type
_entity_poly.pdbx_seq_one_letter_code
_entity_poly.pdbx_strand_id
1 'polypeptide(L)'
;GLPASVEEEEDEVRHQAACLLQAKIRSILTRVTVVEALRVNFTRERRNGATLYVNKQTGEATRLPPALLRGVPVPLSRTWQAPESFTTRLPTHRHFGFTSLSSRFAASGIEDLPTHLVDAEHRALQETMSNPFTAHFQAKDCMHLLDPTKRLFELSLDSFVAACHAFVREEYEAAAARLRLRFRAELDSIYHSSTSNARKVKGTWQKVSSTFAERFEDLEDGFQVLATRGS
;
A
#
# COMPACT_ATOMS: atom_id res chain seq x y z
N GLY A 1 -53.40 7.17 -29.15
CA GLY A 1 -52.67 7.88 -28.09
C GLY A 1 -53.47 7.71 -26.83
N LEU A 2 -52.81 7.33 -25.74
CA LEU A 2 -53.43 7.39 -24.42
C LEU A 2 -53.64 8.88 -24.07
N PRO A 3 -54.65 9.23 -23.25
CA PRO A 3 -54.85 10.60 -22.82
C PRO A 3 -53.61 11.07 -22.04
N ALA A 4 -53.15 12.29 -22.30
CA ALA A 4 -51.90 12.86 -21.74
C ALA A 4 -51.80 12.74 -20.21
N SER A 5 -52.92 12.74 -19.49
CA SER A 5 -52.97 12.58 -18.03
C SER A 5 -52.55 11.18 -17.54
N VAL A 6 -52.67 10.14 -18.38
CA VAL A 6 -52.28 8.76 -18.03
C VAL A 6 -50.80 8.53 -18.33
N GLU A 7 -50.24 9.18 -19.35
CA GLU A 7 -48.80 9.14 -19.64
C GLU A 7 -48.00 9.88 -18.55
N GLU A 8 -48.51 11.00 -18.03
CA GLU A 8 -47.89 11.74 -16.92
C GLU A 8 -47.90 10.93 -15.60
N GLU A 9 -49.01 10.26 -15.27
CA GLU A 9 -49.07 9.39 -14.08
C GLU A 9 -48.13 8.17 -14.19
N GLU A 10 -47.99 7.56 -15.37
CA GLU A 10 -47.05 6.46 -15.58
C GLU A 10 -45.58 6.90 -15.43
N ASP A 11 -45.24 8.09 -15.92
CA ASP A 11 -43.88 8.62 -15.82
C ASP A 11 -43.53 9.03 -14.37
N GLU A 12 -44.49 9.54 -13.60
CA GLU A 12 -44.31 9.79 -12.15
C GLU A 12 -44.06 8.49 -11.37
N VAL A 13 -44.81 7.43 -11.65
CA VAL A 13 -44.63 6.11 -11.00
C VAL A 13 -43.27 5.50 -11.36
N ARG A 14 -42.85 5.61 -12.63
CA ARG A 14 -41.52 5.15 -13.08
C ARG A 14 -40.40 5.95 -12.42
N HIS A 15 -40.56 7.27 -12.29
CA HIS A 15 -39.59 8.13 -11.62
C HIS A 15 -39.46 7.77 -10.12
N GLN A 16 -40.58 7.58 -9.42
CA GLN A 16 -40.57 7.14 -8.03
C GLN A 16 -39.91 5.76 -7.86
N ALA A 17 -40.24 4.80 -8.73
CA ALA A 17 -39.62 3.48 -8.71
C ALA A 17 -38.10 3.53 -8.96
N ALA A 18 -37.65 4.37 -9.90
CA ALA A 18 -36.24 4.60 -10.16
C ALA A 18 -35.52 5.22 -8.96
N CYS A 19 -36.13 6.21 -8.30
CA CYS A 19 -35.60 6.83 -7.09
C CYS A 19 -35.46 5.82 -5.93
N LEU A 20 -36.47 4.98 -5.72
CA LEU A 20 -36.43 3.91 -4.70
C LEU A 20 -35.34 2.87 -5.01
N LEU A 21 -35.20 2.48 -6.28
CA LEU A 21 -34.16 1.54 -6.72
C LEU A 21 -32.77 2.14 -6.52
N GLN A 22 -32.54 3.39 -6.90
CA GLN A 22 -31.27 4.08 -6.69
C GLN A 22 -30.93 4.21 -5.21
N ALA A 23 -31.89 4.57 -4.36
CA ALA A 23 -31.70 4.65 -2.92
C ALA A 23 -31.29 3.28 -2.35
N LYS A 24 -31.94 2.20 -2.81
CA LYS A 24 -31.62 0.83 -2.41
C LYS A 24 -30.22 0.40 -2.85
N ILE A 25 -29.83 0.70 -4.10
CA ILE A 25 -28.49 0.41 -4.61
C ILE A 25 -27.42 1.17 -3.82
N ARG A 26 -27.62 2.47 -3.58
CA ARG A 26 -26.69 3.27 -2.77
C ARG A 26 -26.55 2.71 -1.35
N SER A 27 -27.66 2.32 -0.73
CA SER A 27 -27.65 1.69 0.61
C SER A 27 -26.84 0.39 0.63
N ILE A 28 -26.98 -0.46 -0.41
CA ILE A 28 -26.20 -1.69 -0.55
C ILE A 28 -24.71 -1.37 -0.69
N LEU A 29 -24.35 -0.45 -1.59
CA LEU A 29 -22.95 -0.06 -1.82
C LEU A 29 -22.31 0.54 -0.56
N THR A 30 -23.00 1.47 0.11
CA THR A 30 -22.55 2.04 1.39
C THR A 30 -22.33 0.95 2.43
N ARG A 31 -23.23 -0.04 2.53
CA ARG A 31 -23.06 -1.15 3.46
C ARG A 31 -21.82 -1.97 3.14
N VAL A 32 -21.55 -2.27 1.87
CA VAL A 32 -20.34 -2.99 1.45
C VAL A 32 -19.09 -2.20 1.84
N THR A 33 -19.03 -0.92 1.50
CA THR A 33 -17.87 -0.05 1.82
C THR A 33 -17.64 0.06 3.33
N VAL A 34 -18.71 0.24 4.13
CA VAL A 34 -18.60 0.31 5.59
C VAL A 34 -18.15 -1.03 6.18
N VAL A 35 -18.64 -2.16 5.66
CA VAL A 35 -18.20 -3.49 6.09
C VAL A 35 -16.72 -3.69 5.79
N GLU A 36 -16.24 -3.31 4.60
CA GLU A 36 -14.82 -3.39 4.25
C GLU A 36 -13.95 -2.51 5.16
N ALA A 37 -14.35 -1.25 5.37
CA ALA A 37 -13.65 -0.34 6.29
C ALA A 37 -13.58 -0.93 7.71
N LEU A 38 -14.67 -1.52 8.21
CA LEU A 38 -14.70 -2.19 9.50
C LEU A 38 -13.81 -3.44 9.53
N ARG A 39 -13.76 -4.26 8.48
CA ARG A 39 -12.87 -5.44 8.40
C ARG A 39 -11.40 -5.04 8.45
N VAL A 40 -11.05 -3.92 7.83
CA VAL A 40 -9.68 -3.39 7.86
C VAL A 40 -9.32 -2.91 9.27
N ASN A 41 -10.26 -2.29 9.98
CA ASN A 41 -10.02 -1.68 11.28
C ASN A 41 -10.21 -2.61 12.48
N PHE A 42 -10.83 -3.78 12.33
CA PHE A 42 -11.01 -4.75 13.41
C PHE A 42 -10.16 -6.00 13.22
N THR A 43 -9.60 -6.52 14.30
CA THR A 43 -8.99 -7.85 14.37
C THR A 43 -9.68 -8.72 15.40
N ARG A 44 -9.56 -10.03 15.24
CA ARG A 44 -10.05 -11.02 16.19
C ARG A 44 -8.90 -11.58 17.02
N GLU A 45 -8.85 -11.34 18.31
CA GLU A 45 -7.81 -11.82 19.23
C GLU A 45 -8.32 -12.97 20.09
N ARG A 46 -7.44 -13.91 20.44
CA ARG A 46 -7.69 -14.85 21.53
C ARG A 46 -6.91 -14.40 22.76
N ARG A 47 -7.60 -13.94 23.80
CA ARG A 47 -7.01 -13.59 25.10
C ARG A 47 -7.70 -14.41 26.19
N ASN A 48 -6.92 -15.12 27.01
CA ASN A 48 -7.41 -15.92 28.14
C ASN A 48 -8.53 -16.90 27.75
N GLY A 49 -8.40 -17.56 26.60
CA GLY A 49 -9.39 -18.52 26.08
C GLY A 49 -10.66 -17.88 25.47
N ALA A 50 -10.83 -16.56 25.56
CA ALA A 50 -11.94 -15.84 24.96
C ALA A 50 -11.56 -15.21 23.61
N THR A 51 -12.50 -15.21 22.67
CA THR A 51 -12.36 -14.47 21.41
C THR A 51 -12.83 -13.03 21.61
N LEU A 52 -11.95 -12.07 21.32
CA LEU A 52 -12.20 -10.64 21.38
C LEU A 52 -12.07 -10.03 20.00
N TYR A 53 -12.82 -8.97 19.74
CA TYR A 53 -12.73 -8.14 18.55
C TYR A 53 -12.14 -6.80 18.97
N VAL A 54 -10.93 -6.53 18.48
CA VAL A 54 -10.14 -5.36 18.87
C VAL A 54 -10.16 -4.37 17.71
N ASN A 55 -10.55 -3.12 18.01
CA ASN A 55 -10.39 -2.02 17.08
C ASN A 55 -8.90 -1.63 17.03
N LYS A 56 -8.29 -1.71 15.84
CA LYS A 56 -6.87 -1.39 15.61
C LYS A 56 -6.53 0.08 15.86
N GLN A 57 -7.50 0.99 15.72
CA GLN A 57 -7.26 2.43 15.88
C GLN A 57 -7.35 2.85 17.34
N THR A 58 -8.36 2.36 18.06
CA THR A 58 -8.64 2.78 19.45
C THR A 58 -8.10 1.82 20.50
N GLY A 59 -7.79 0.57 20.12
CA GLY A 59 -7.40 -0.49 21.04
C GLY A 59 -8.57 -1.10 21.83
N GLU A 60 -9.80 -0.62 21.63
CA GLU A 60 -10.98 -1.12 22.34
C GLU A 60 -11.27 -2.58 21.97
N ALA A 61 -11.45 -3.42 23.00
CA ALA A 61 -11.73 -4.84 22.86
C ALA A 61 -13.18 -5.14 23.25
N THR A 62 -13.89 -5.84 22.36
CA THR A 62 -15.29 -6.24 22.58
C THR A 62 -15.44 -7.75 22.39
N ARG A 63 -16.37 -8.40 23.10
CA ARG A 63 -16.60 -9.85 22.95
C ARG A 63 -17.37 -10.22 21.68
N LEU A 64 -18.16 -9.27 21.18
CA LEU A 64 -18.98 -9.44 19.98
C LEU A 64 -18.45 -8.56 18.86
N PRO A 65 -18.48 -9.01 17.60
CA PRO A 65 -18.13 -8.14 16.49
C PRO A 65 -19.16 -7.00 16.38
N PRO A 66 -18.76 -5.85 15.80
CA PRO A 66 -19.69 -4.80 15.40
C PRO A 66 -20.88 -5.38 14.62
N ALA A 67 -22.07 -4.79 14.80
CA ALA A 67 -23.31 -5.35 14.24
C ALA A 67 -23.22 -5.60 12.71
N LEU A 68 -22.56 -4.69 11.99
CA LEU A 68 -22.34 -4.80 10.54
C LEU A 68 -21.33 -5.89 10.14
N LEU A 69 -20.48 -6.35 11.07
CA LEU A 69 -19.53 -7.45 10.87
C LEU A 69 -20.08 -8.81 11.35
N ARG A 70 -21.30 -8.89 11.89
CA ARG A 70 -21.89 -10.17 12.31
C ARG A 70 -22.11 -11.06 11.09
N GLY A 71 -21.58 -12.28 11.15
CA GLY A 71 -21.61 -13.24 10.03
C GLY A 71 -20.54 -12.98 8.95
N VAL A 72 -19.76 -11.90 9.07
CA VAL A 72 -18.65 -11.60 8.17
C VAL A 72 -17.33 -12.03 8.84
N PRO A 73 -16.48 -12.82 8.18
CA PRO A 73 -15.22 -13.26 8.77
C PRO A 73 -14.29 -12.07 9.04
N VAL A 74 -14.01 -11.84 10.32
CA VAL A 74 -13.00 -10.88 10.79
C VAL A 74 -11.65 -11.60 10.91
N PRO A 75 -10.57 -11.05 10.34
CA PRO A 75 -9.26 -11.70 10.39
C PRO A 75 -8.77 -11.83 11.83
N LEU A 76 -8.17 -12.98 12.16
CA LEU A 76 -7.50 -13.17 13.44
C LEU A 76 -6.31 -12.21 13.54
N SER A 77 -6.17 -11.52 14.67
CA SER A 77 -5.01 -10.70 14.98
C SER A 77 -3.79 -11.61 14.96
N ARG A 78 -2.83 -11.26 14.11
CA ARG A 78 -1.56 -11.97 14.02
C ARG A 78 -0.69 -11.48 15.17
N THR A 79 -0.56 -12.27 16.22
CA THR A 79 0.36 -11.98 17.32
C THR A 79 1.76 -12.39 16.88
N TRP A 80 2.46 -11.47 16.22
CA TRP A 80 3.89 -11.61 16.01
C TRP A 80 4.61 -11.21 17.30
N GLN A 81 5.60 -11.97 17.72
CA GLN A 81 6.52 -11.58 18.79
C GLN A 81 7.87 -11.25 18.18
N ALA A 82 8.46 -10.13 18.60
CA ALA A 82 9.80 -9.77 18.19
C ALA A 82 10.79 -10.77 18.81
N PRO A 83 11.75 -11.32 18.04
CA PRO A 83 12.85 -12.07 18.61
C PRO A 83 13.69 -11.17 19.52
N GLU A 84 14.40 -11.75 20.50
CA GLU A 84 15.22 -10.99 21.47
C GLU A 84 16.30 -10.11 20.80
N SER A 85 16.76 -10.51 19.62
CA SER A 85 17.74 -9.78 18.80
C SER A 85 17.13 -8.71 17.89
N PHE A 86 15.81 -8.49 17.93
CA PHE A 86 15.14 -7.57 17.03
C PHE A 86 15.59 -6.13 17.28
N THR A 87 16.04 -5.46 16.22
CA THR A 87 16.33 -4.03 16.26
C THR A 87 15.19 -3.26 15.61
N THR A 88 14.74 -2.17 16.24
CA THR A 88 13.70 -1.28 15.71
C THR A 88 14.17 -0.41 14.55
N ARG A 89 15.41 -0.60 14.08
CA ARG A 89 15.92 0.10 12.90
C ARG A 89 15.22 -0.47 11.66
N LEU A 90 14.16 0.21 11.25
CA LEU A 90 13.53 -0.05 9.97
C LEU A 90 14.56 0.20 8.85
N PRO A 91 14.56 -0.63 7.80
CA PRO A 91 15.34 -0.32 6.62
C PRO A 91 14.97 1.06 6.10
N THR A 92 15.97 1.86 5.72
CA THR A 92 15.79 3.22 5.17
C THR A 92 15.11 3.20 3.81
N HIS A 93 15.06 2.04 3.17
CA HIS A 93 14.45 1.82 1.87
C HIS A 93 13.24 0.91 2.02
N ARG A 94 12.18 1.22 1.26
CA ARG A 94 11.03 0.32 1.12
C ARG A 94 11.49 -0.90 0.32
N HIS A 95 11.21 -2.09 0.84
CA HIS A 95 11.50 -3.34 0.14
C HIS A 95 10.24 -3.86 -0.53
N PHE A 96 10.41 -4.47 -1.71
CA PHE A 96 9.34 -5.10 -2.46
C PHE A 96 9.59 -6.60 -2.55
N GLY A 97 8.52 -7.37 -2.42
CA GLY A 97 8.57 -8.82 -2.39
C GLY A 97 7.77 -9.43 -3.52
N PHE A 98 8.36 -10.37 -4.25
CA PHE A 98 7.64 -11.14 -5.27
C PHE A 98 7.86 -12.62 -5.01
N THR A 99 6.78 -13.37 -4.84
CA THR A 99 6.81 -14.82 -4.64
C THR A 99 5.94 -15.48 -5.69
N SER A 100 6.45 -16.51 -6.34
CA SER A 100 5.69 -17.33 -7.28
C SER A 100 6.01 -18.79 -7.02
N LEU A 101 4.99 -19.60 -6.77
CA LEU A 101 5.13 -21.04 -6.60
C LEU A 101 4.22 -21.77 -7.58
N SER A 102 4.70 -22.91 -8.09
CA SER A 102 3.96 -23.77 -9.01
C SER A 102 4.02 -25.21 -8.51
N SER A 103 2.85 -25.83 -8.40
CA SER A 103 2.64 -27.24 -8.11
C SER A 103 2.45 -28.08 -9.38
N ARG A 104 2.06 -27.45 -10.49
CA ARG A 104 1.77 -28.13 -11.77
C ARG A 104 2.74 -27.75 -12.88
N PHE A 105 3.23 -28.74 -13.60
CA PHE A 105 4.19 -28.54 -14.69
C PHE A 105 3.67 -29.16 -15.99
N ALA A 106 3.47 -28.32 -17.01
CA ALA A 106 2.97 -28.78 -18.32
C ALA A 106 4.05 -29.47 -19.18
N ALA A 107 5.32 -29.43 -18.75
CA ALA A 107 6.44 -29.96 -19.53
C ALA A 107 6.60 -31.47 -19.33
N SER A 108 6.83 -32.20 -20.44
CA SER A 108 7.07 -33.63 -20.39
C SER A 108 8.33 -33.94 -19.55
N GLY A 109 8.16 -34.73 -18.49
CA GLY A 109 9.26 -35.21 -17.64
C GLY A 109 9.47 -34.43 -16.34
N ILE A 110 8.63 -33.42 -16.04
CA ILE A 110 8.58 -32.82 -14.70
C ILE A 110 7.32 -33.34 -14.02
N GLU A 111 7.48 -34.02 -12.89
CA GLU A 111 6.37 -34.49 -12.09
C GLU A 111 5.72 -33.33 -11.32
N ASP A 112 4.39 -33.37 -11.23
CA ASP A 112 3.63 -32.43 -10.41
C ASP A 112 3.97 -32.62 -8.92
N LEU A 113 4.05 -31.51 -8.20
CA LEU A 113 4.22 -31.52 -6.76
C LEU A 113 2.86 -31.65 -6.06
N PRO A 114 2.80 -32.26 -4.87
CA PRO A 114 1.56 -32.32 -4.11
C PRO A 114 1.06 -30.91 -3.77
N THR A 115 -0.08 -30.51 -4.35
CA THR A 115 -0.64 -29.15 -4.23
C THR A 115 -0.79 -28.68 -2.78
N HIS A 116 -1.18 -29.58 -1.87
CA HIS A 116 -1.34 -29.23 -0.46
C HIS A 116 -0.03 -28.81 0.24
N LEU A 117 1.13 -29.33 -0.20
CA LEU A 117 2.43 -28.93 0.34
C LEU A 117 2.83 -27.57 -0.22
N VAL A 118 2.68 -27.36 -1.53
CA VAL A 118 2.99 -26.09 -2.19
C VAL A 118 2.10 -24.97 -1.64
N ASP A 119 0.81 -25.24 -1.41
CA ASP A 119 -0.12 -24.31 -0.78
C ASP A 119 0.30 -23.92 0.63
N ALA A 120 0.75 -24.90 1.43
CA ALA A 120 1.20 -24.68 2.80
C ALA A 120 2.47 -23.82 2.80
N GLU A 121 3.41 -24.10 1.90
CA GLU A 121 4.65 -23.34 1.76
C GLU A 121 4.40 -21.92 1.23
N HIS A 122 3.50 -21.78 0.25
CA HIS A 122 3.07 -20.47 -0.26
C HIS A 122 2.48 -19.61 0.86
N ARG A 123 1.62 -20.18 1.71
CA ARG A 123 1.09 -19.47 2.88
C ARG A 123 2.18 -19.14 3.89
N ALA A 124 3.09 -20.07 4.17
CA ALA A 124 4.20 -19.83 5.09
C ALA A 124 5.12 -18.69 4.62
N LEU A 125 5.41 -18.60 3.32
CA LEU A 125 6.16 -17.50 2.72
C LEU A 125 5.40 -16.18 2.81
N GLN A 126 4.11 -16.17 2.47
CA GLN A 126 3.25 -14.99 2.64
C GLN A 126 3.25 -14.48 4.09
N GLU A 127 3.14 -15.40 5.05
CA GLU A 127 3.16 -15.11 6.48
C GLU A 127 4.50 -14.55 6.93
N THR A 128 5.60 -15.18 6.50
CA THR A 128 6.96 -14.75 6.82
C THR A 128 7.26 -13.37 6.25
N MET A 129 6.89 -13.12 5.00
CA MET A 129 7.10 -11.82 4.37
C MET A 129 6.25 -10.71 4.99
N SER A 130 5.05 -11.04 5.47
CA SER A 130 4.17 -10.10 6.17
C SER A 130 4.55 -9.88 7.63
N ASN A 131 5.54 -10.61 8.17
CA ASN A 131 5.93 -10.50 9.57
C ASN A 131 6.83 -9.26 9.76
N PRO A 132 6.40 -8.27 10.58
CA PRO A 132 7.12 -7.03 10.76
C PRO A 132 8.48 -7.19 11.44
N PHE A 133 8.76 -8.35 12.04
CA PHE A 133 9.98 -8.63 12.78
C PHE A 133 11.03 -9.46 12.04
N THR A 134 10.71 -9.99 10.87
CA THR A 134 11.64 -10.86 10.12
C THR A 134 12.02 -10.24 8.79
N ALA A 135 11.04 -9.97 7.93
CA ALA A 135 11.29 -9.60 6.54
C ALA A 135 11.09 -8.09 6.28
N HIS A 136 10.44 -7.38 7.19
CA HIS A 136 10.16 -5.93 7.11
C HIS A 136 9.39 -5.48 5.85
N PHE A 137 8.79 -6.39 5.09
CA PHE A 137 7.90 -6.00 3.99
C PHE A 137 6.55 -5.56 4.53
N GLN A 138 5.94 -4.58 3.86
CA GLN A 138 4.52 -4.29 4.08
C GLN A 138 3.70 -5.19 3.17
N ALA A 139 2.52 -5.62 3.63
CA ALA A 139 1.65 -6.48 2.82
C ALA A 139 1.28 -5.88 1.45
N LYS A 140 1.22 -4.54 1.34
CA LYS A 140 0.97 -3.84 0.07
C LYS A 140 2.16 -3.83 -0.89
N ASP A 141 3.35 -4.21 -0.42
CA ASP A 141 4.61 -4.24 -1.18
C ASP A 141 4.99 -5.65 -1.62
N CYS A 142 4.15 -6.63 -1.29
CA CYS A 142 4.33 -8.01 -1.67
C CYS A 142 3.31 -8.44 -2.72
N MET A 143 3.78 -9.16 -3.73
CA MET A 143 2.95 -9.87 -4.69
C MET A 143 3.23 -11.36 -4.58
N HIS A 144 2.18 -12.17 -4.49
CA HIS A 144 2.29 -13.60 -4.30
C HIS A 144 1.40 -14.32 -5.32
N LEU A 145 2.00 -15.21 -6.10
CA LEU A 145 1.33 -16.00 -7.14
C LEU A 145 1.45 -17.49 -6.81
N LEU A 146 0.34 -18.19 -6.94
CA LEU A 146 0.27 -19.64 -6.80
C LEU A 146 -0.27 -20.23 -8.10
N ASP A 147 0.45 -21.19 -8.64
CA ASP A 147 0.17 -21.83 -9.92
C ASP A 147 -0.10 -20.84 -11.08
N PRO A 148 0.71 -19.78 -11.27
CA PRO A 148 0.49 -18.89 -12.39
C PRO A 148 0.81 -19.60 -13.71
N THR A 149 -0.01 -19.34 -14.73
CA THR A 149 0.41 -19.63 -16.10
C THR A 149 1.59 -18.75 -16.48
N LYS A 150 2.41 -19.16 -17.45
CA LYS A 150 3.52 -18.35 -17.97
C LYS A 150 3.10 -16.92 -18.28
N ARG A 151 1.98 -16.75 -18.99
CA ARG A 151 1.45 -15.43 -19.35
C ARG A 151 1.05 -14.59 -18.13
N LEU A 152 0.41 -15.21 -17.14
CA LEU A 152 0.04 -14.50 -15.91
C LEU A 152 1.30 -14.09 -15.13
N PHE A 153 2.29 -14.98 -15.03
CA PHE A 153 3.56 -14.68 -14.38
C PHE A 153 4.26 -13.48 -15.03
N GLU A 154 4.40 -13.47 -16.36
CA GLU A 154 5.03 -12.38 -17.11
C GLU A 154 4.28 -11.05 -16.88
N LEU A 155 2.95 -11.04 -17.05
CA LEU A 155 2.13 -9.84 -16.81
C LEU A 155 2.22 -9.33 -15.37
N SER A 156 2.21 -10.24 -14.40
CA SER A 156 2.33 -9.89 -12.99
C SER A 156 3.71 -9.34 -12.66
N LEU A 157 4.78 -9.90 -13.24
CA LEU A 157 6.13 -9.42 -13.07
C LEU A 157 6.31 -8.02 -13.67
N ASP A 158 5.82 -7.79 -14.89
CA ASP A 158 5.86 -6.47 -15.54
C ASP A 158 5.11 -5.42 -14.71
N SER A 159 3.91 -5.78 -14.22
CA SER A 159 3.10 -4.90 -13.37
C SER A 159 3.80 -4.58 -12.05
N PHE A 160 4.46 -5.58 -11.45
CA PHE A 160 5.22 -5.42 -10.22
C PHE A 160 6.44 -4.50 -10.42
N VAL A 161 7.20 -4.72 -11.49
CA VAL A 161 8.35 -3.87 -11.86
C VAL A 161 7.90 -2.43 -12.11
N ALA A 162 6.80 -2.23 -12.85
CA ALA A 162 6.24 -0.89 -13.08
C ALA A 162 5.83 -0.19 -11.77
N ALA A 163 5.21 -0.91 -10.83
CA ALA A 163 4.84 -0.37 -9.52
C ALA A 163 6.07 0.01 -8.68
N CYS A 164 7.12 -0.82 -8.70
CA CYS A 164 8.40 -0.52 -8.05
C CYS A 164 9.03 0.76 -8.63
N HIS A 165 9.09 0.89 -9.96
CA HIS A 165 9.64 2.09 -10.62
C HIS A 165 8.82 3.35 -10.31
N ALA A 166 7.49 3.26 -10.34
CA ALA A 166 6.62 4.38 -10.01
C ALA A 166 6.88 4.88 -8.59
N PHE A 167 7.01 3.96 -7.62
CA PHE A 167 7.33 4.32 -6.24
C PHE A 167 8.71 4.97 -6.10
N VAL A 168 9.75 4.41 -6.74
CA VAL A 168 11.09 5.00 -6.71
C VAL A 168 11.08 6.43 -7.25
N ARG A 169 10.33 6.68 -8.32
CA ARG A 169 10.14 8.02 -8.89
C ARG A 169 9.44 8.96 -7.91
N GLU A 170 8.36 8.51 -7.26
CA GLU A 170 7.62 9.30 -6.27
C GLU A 170 8.50 9.69 -5.06
N GLU A 171 9.26 8.74 -4.51
CA GLU A 171 10.19 9.01 -3.41
C GLU A 171 11.29 10.00 -3.81
N TYR A 172 11.80 9.87 -5.04
CA TYR A 172 12.78 10.80 -5.58
C TYR A 172 12.20 12.22 -5.72
N GLU A 173 11.01 12.36 -6.30
CA GLU A 173 10.33 13.64 -6.43
C GLU A 173 10.06 14.28 -5.06
N ALA A 174 9.63 13.48 -4.09
CA ALA A 174 9.44 13.94 -2.71
C ALA A 174 10.76 14.37 -2.06
N ALA A 175 11.85 13.64 -2.27
CA ALA A 175 13.18 14.00 -1.79
C ALA A 175 13.69 15.31 -2.42
N ALA A 176 13.52 15.46 -3.74
CA ALA A 176 13.86 16.68 -4.47
C ALA A 176 13.03 17.88 -3.99
N ALA A 177 11.73 17.70 -3.73
CA ALA A 177 10.86 18.74 -3.18
C ALA A 177 11.31 19.16 -1.77
N ARG A 178 11.66 18.20 -0.89
CA ARG A 178 12.23 18.49 0.44
C ARG A 178 13.54 19.27 0.34
N LEU A 179 14.42 18.90 -0.59
CA LEU A 179 15.68 19.60 -0.82
C LEU A 179 15.44 21.05 -1.28
N ARG A 180 14.53 21.26 -2.25
CA ARG A 180 14.15 22.59 -2.74
C ARG A 180 13.57 23.47 -1.64
N LEU A 181 12.71 22.93 -0.77
CA LEU A 181 12.15 23.66 0.37
C LEU A 181 13.25 24.06 1.37
N ARG A 182 14.17 23.16 1.68
CA ARG A 182 15.30 23.42 2.57
C ARG A 182 16.20 24.51 2.01
N PHE A 183 16.51 24.41 0.72
CA PHE A 183 17.31 25.40 -0.01
C PHE A 183 16.64 26.77 0.00
N ARG A 184 15.34 26.84 -0.24
CA ARG A 184 14.57 28.08 -0.16
C ARG A 184 14.61 28.70 1.24
N ALA A 185 14.43 27.89 2.29
CA ALA A 185 14.52 28.36 3.67
C ALA A 185 15.93 28.88 4.03
N GLU A 186 16.98 28.23 3.54
CA GLU A 186 18.37 28.70 3.70
C GLU A 186 18.62 30.01 2.95
N LEU A 187 18.14 30.14 1.70
CA LEU A 187 18.21 31.38 0.94
C LEU A 187 17.45 32.52 1.62
N ASP A 188 16.24 32.25 2.12
CA ASP A 188 15.45 33.24 2.86
C ASP A 188 16.20 33.66 4.14
N SER A 189 16.82 32.73 4.86
CA SER A 189 17.66 33.04 6.04
C SER A 189 18.88 33.89 5.68
N ILE A 190 19.55 33.59 4.56
CA ILE A 190 20.67 34.40 4.04
C ILE A 190 20.18 35.80 3.67
N TYR A 191 19.05 35.92 2.98
CA TYR A 191 18.46 37.20 2.58
C TYR A 191 18.11 38.05 3.81
N HIS A 192 17.49 37.46 4.83
CA HIS A 192 17.12 38.16 6.07
C HIS A 192 18.32 38.50 6.95
N SER A 193 19.44 37.76 6.86
CA SER A 193 20.70 38.09 7.56
C SER A 193 21.61 39.05 6.79
N SER A 194 21.43 39.15 5.46
CA SER A 194 22.20 40.01 4.55
C SER A 194 21.95 41.51 4.72
N THR A 195 20.84 41.89 5.34
CA THR A 195 20.55 43.26 5.75
C THR A 195 21.52 43.79 6.82
N SER A 196 22.43 42.96 7.36
CA SER A 196 23.43 43.38 8.37
C SER A 196 24.92 43.21 8.00
N ASN A 197 25.32 42.46 6.95
CA ASN A 197 26.75 42.33 6.58
C ASN A 197 27.01 41.58 5.26
N ALA A 198 27.37 42.29 4.18
CA ALA A 198 27.56 41.74 2.83
C ALA A 198 28.70 40.70 2.68
N ARG A 199 29.74 40.74 3.51
CA ARG A 199 30.86 39.75 3.44
C ARG A 199 30.48 38.37 3.96
N LYS A 200 29.60 38.27 4.97
CA LYS A 200 29.11 36.98 5.48
C LYS A 200 28.25 36.25 4.44
N VAL A 201 27.45 37.01 3.70
CA VAL A 201 26.53 36.52 2.66
C VAL A 201 27.25 35.77 1.55
N LYS A 202 28.42 36.28 1.09
CA LYS A 202 29.19 35.65 0.02
C LYS A 202 29.78 34.29 0.40
N GLY A 203 30.29 34.16 1.63
CA GLY A 203 30.83 32.89 2.15
C GLY A 203 29.75 31.84 2.36
N THR A 204 28.56 32.24 2.83
CA THR A 204 27.42 31.34 2.99
C THR A 204 26.86 30.89 1.63
N TRP A 205 26.79 31.78 0.64
CA TRP A 205 26.39 31.44 -0.73
C TRP A 205 27.30 30.41 -1.41
N GLN A 206 28.62 30.57 -1.29
CA GLN A 206 29.57 29.58 -1.83
C GLN A 206 29.38 28.20 -1.19
N LYS A 207 29.16 28.15 0.13
CA LYS A 207 28.96 26.90 0.86
C LYS A 207 27.64 26.22 0.50
N VAL A 208 26.55 26.98 0.37
CA VAL A 208 25.23 26.46 -0.05
C VAL A 208 25.27 25.97 -1.50
N SER A 209 25.96 26.68 -2.39
CA SER A 209 26.11 26.28 -3.80
C SER A 209 26.95 25.00 -3.96
N SER A 210 28.03 24.82 -3.19
CA SER A 210 28.88 23.62 -3.30
C SER A 210 28.17 22.39 -2.73
N THR A 211 27.48 22.51 -1.60
CA THR A 211 26.69 21.41 -1.02
C THR A 211 25.50 21.03 -1.90
N PHE A 212 24.93 21.99 -2.65
CA PHE A 212 23.88 21.71 -3.63
C PHE A 212 24.43 20.93 -4.83
N ALA A 213 25.57 21.35 -5.40
CA ALA A 213 26.19 20.67 -6.53
C ALA A 213 26.54 19.21 -6.21
N GLU A 214 27.23 18.95 -5.10
CA GLU A 214 27.59 17.59 -4.68
C GLU A 214 26.37 16.68 -4.49
N ARG A 215 25.31 17.19 -3.83
CA ARG A 215 24.10 16.38 -3.57
C ARG A 215 23.20 16.20 -4.79
N PHE A 216 23.28 17.09 -5.77
CA PHE A 216 22.53 17.00 -7.01
C PHE A 216 23.20 16.02 -7.98
N GLU A 217 24.54 16.02 -8.03
CA GLU A 217 25.33 14.99 -8.76
C GLU A 217 25.05 13.59 -8.21
N ASP A 218 25.02 13.39 -6.88
CA ASP A 218 24.66 12.12 -6.25
C ASP A 218 23.24 11.63 -6.65
N LEU A 219 22.31 12.57 -6.87
CA LEU A 219 20.93 12.27 -7.28
C LEU A 219 20.82 11.98 -8.78
N GLU A 220 21.58 12.68 -9.62
CA GLU A 220 21.65 12.45 -11.07
C GLU A 220 22.33 11.13 -11.43
N ASP A 221 23.43 10.78 -10.76
CA ASP A 221 24.13 9.51 -10.95
C ASP A 221 23.23 8.33 -10.56
N GLY A 222 22.45 8.46 -9.47
CA GLY A 222 21.42 7.50 -9.10
C GLY A 222 20.34 7.33 -10.18
N PHE A 223 19.99 8.41 -10.89
CA PHE A 223 18.98 8.39 -11.96
C PHE A 223 19.51 7.74 -13.24
N GLN A 224 20.78 7.98 -13.62
CA GLN A 224 21.39 7.35 -14.79
C GLN A 224 21.56 5.83 -14.63
N VAL A 225 21.88 5.35 -13.43
CA VAL A 225 21.96 3.91 -13.13
C VAL A 225 20.58 3.24 -13.23
N LEU A 226 19.51 3.94 -12.85
CA LEU A 226 18.14 3.44 -12.95
C LEU A 226 17.60 3.50 -14.40
N ALA A 227 17.96 4.52 -15.17
CA ALA A 227 17.54 4.69 -16.56
C ALA A 227 18.22 3.69 -17.51
N THR A 228 19.48 3.33 -17.27
CA THR A 228 20.25 2.42 -18.13
C THR A 228 19.95 0.93 -17.89
N ARG A 229 19.32 0.57 -16.77
CA ARG A 229 18.92 -0.81 -16.44
C ARG A 229 17.45 -1.13 -16.72
N GLY A 230 16.65 -0.12 -17.05
CA GLY A 230 15.22 -0.27 -17.36
C GLY A 230 14.88 -0.22 -18.86
N SER A 231 15.88 -0.30 -19.75
CA SER A 231 15.73 -0.26 -21.21
C SER A 231 16.19 -1.57 -21.84
#